data_AF-A0A7W1NS08-F1
#
_entry.id   AF-A0A7W1NS08-F1
#
_cell.length_a   1.000
_cell.length_b   1.000
_cell.length_c   1.000
_cell.angle_alpha   90.00
_cell.angle_beta   90.00
_cell.angle_gamma   90.00
#
_symmetry.space_group_name_H-M   'P 1'
#
loop_
_entity.id
_entity.type
_entity.pdbx_description
1 polymer ?
#
loop_
_entity_poly.entity_id
_entity_poly.type
_entity_poly.pdbx_seq_one_letter_code
_entity_poly.pdbx_strand_id
1 'polypeptide(L)'
;MKAIIVTDFAYKGPKRKGRGTGHQGLRATLKYLQYRDNRNQHIQQDEDTERWVDNGLGQHYRAIFENCDKLQSKHVLGWTWVISPAPDLMALVPEDDRRDLVVDLTERIVEEYYTSRGFEVPEYSYVLHDRLTKPEDDSEPLQQLHTHVVLPGTAPLAGSDRQAVYNNKEKGHDALFRDIASRHFSEALDRLVGPEWHKLREEAPTIEQPEPSVPSGDNLDDWFPR
;
A
#
# COMPACT_ATOMS: atom_id res chain seq x y z
N MET A 1 17.73 9.12 9.70
CA MET A 1 16.67 8.53 10.56
C MET A 1 15.98 7.43 9.78
N LYS A 2 15.82 6.24 10.36
CA LYS A 2 15.14 5.09 9.72
C LYS A 2 13.65 5.40 9.57
N ALA A 3 13.06 5.09 8.42
CA ALA A 3 11.63 5.31 8.18
C ALA A 3 10.79 4.47 9.15
N ILE A 4 9.74 5.07 9.72
CA ILE A 4 8.82 4.38 10.62
C ILE A 4 7.72 3.62 9.87
N ILE A 5 7.43 4.05 8.65
CA ILE A 5 6.47 3.43 7.73
C ILE A 5 6.97 3.62 6.30
N VAL A 6 6.80 2.60 5.49
CA VAL A 6 7.10 2.64 4.05
C VAL A 6 5.80 2.78 3.28
N THR A 7 5.73 3.81 2.44
CA THR A 7 4.62 4.03 1.52
C THR A 7 5.14 4.18 0.11
N ASP A 8 4.51 3.50 -0.84
CA ASP A 8 4.81 3.66 -2.25
C ASP A 8 3.54 3.58 -3.11
N PHE A 9 3.58 4.22 -4.27
CA PHE A 9 2.55 4.09 -5.29
C PHE A 9 3.16 3.79 -6.66
N ALA A 10 2.51 2.90 -7.38
CA ALA A 10 2.72 2.65 -8.80
C ALA A 10 1.38 2.72 -9.54
N TYR A 11 1.41 2.84 -10.87
CA TYR A 11 0.20 2.78 -11.68
C TYR A 11 0.34 1.79 -12.83
N LYS A 12 -0.81 1.26 -13.25
CA LYS A 12 -0.96 0.54 -14.51
C LYS A 12 -1.59 1.47 -15.52
N GLY A 13 -0.98 1.59 -16.70
CA GLY A 13 -1.55 2.36 -17.79
C GLY A 13 -2.64 1.56 -18.53
N PRO A 14 -3.54 2.20 -19.27
CA PRO A 14 -4.60 1.51 -20.01
C PRO A 14 -4.07 0.69 -21.18
N LYS A 15 -3.03 1.21 -21.85
CA LYS A 15 -2.37 0.55 -22.98
C LYS A 15 -1.19 -0.29 -22.51
N ARG A 16 -1.04 -1.48 -23.08
CA ARG A 16 0.13 -2.33 -22.87
C ARG A 16 1.34 -1.70 -23.57
N LYS A 17 2.35 -1.32 -22.79
CA LYS A 17 3.67 -0.84 -23.27
C LYS A 17 4.84 -1.77 -22.91
N GLY A 18 4.55 -2.90 -22.27
CA GLY A 18 5.57 -3.84 -21.78
C GLY A 18 4.94 -5.00 -21.01
N ARG A 19 5.76 -5.74 -20.25
CA ARG A 19 5.30 -6.74 -19.29
C ARG A 19 4.80 -6.02 -18.03
N GLY A 20 3.70 -6.50 -17.44
CA GLY A 20 3.21 -5.99 -16.16
C GLY A 20 2.33 -4.74 -16.20
N THR A 21 2.04 -4.16 -17.37
CA THR A 21 1.15 -2.99 -17.55
C THR A 21 -0.03 -3.28 -18.48
N GLY A 22 -0.96 -2.34 -18.65
CA GLY A 22 -2.19 -2.56 -19.40
C GLY A 22 -3.22 -3.37 -18.60
N HIS A 23 -4.34 -3.67 -19.26
CA HIS A 23 -5.44 -4.43 -18.68
C HIS A 23 -5.01 -5.81 -18.17
N GLN A 24 -4.20 -6.53 -18.96
CA GLN A 24 -3.65 -7.82 -18.54
C GLN A 24 -2.72 -7.67 -17.34
N GLY A 25 -1.93 -6.60 -17.29
CA GLY A 25 -1.02 -6.31 -16.17
C GLY A 25 -1.79 -6.09 -14.86
N LEU A 26 -2.75 -5.17 -14.87
CA LEU A 26 -3.58 -4.91 -13.69
C LEU A 26 -4.34 -6.18 -13.26
N ARG A 27 -5.01 -6.88 -14.19
CA ARG A 27 -5.75 -8.10 -13.86
C ARG A 27 -4.85 -9.19 -13.26
N ALA A 28 -3.62 -9.34 -13.76
CA ALA A 28 -2.66 -10.29 -13.20
C ALA A 28 -2.20 -9.88 -11.79
N THR A 29 -1.95 -8.59 -11.55
CA THR A 29 -1.63 -8.06 -10.22
C THR A 29 -2.78 -8.33 -9.24
N LEU A 30 -4.02 -7.97 -9.58
CA LEU A 30 -5.17 -8.18 -8.70
C LEU A 30 -5.41 -9.66 -8.39
N LYS A 31 -5.26 -10.53 -9.40
CA LYS A 31 -5.35 -11.97 -9.20
C LYS A 31 -4.24 -12.49 -8.28
N TYR A 32 -3.01 -12.00 -8.44
CA TYR A 32 -1.90 -12.36 -7.56
C TYR A 32 -2.22 -11.94 -6.12
N LEU A 33 -2.65 -10.68 -5.93
CA LEU A 33 -3.00 -10.11 -4.64
C LEU A 33 -4.24 -10.74 -3.99
N GLN A 34 -5.07 -11.49 -4.71
CA GLN A 34 -6.20 -12.20 -4.08
C GLN A 34 -5.81 -13.59 -3.56
N TYR A 35 -4.86 -14.26 -4.22
CA TYR A 35 -4.62 -15.69 -3.98
C TYR A 35 -3.24 -16.02 -3.41
N ARG A 36 -2.43 -15.01 -3.07
CA ARG A 36 -1.05 -15.20 -2.58
C ARG A 36 -0.66 -14.16 -1.53
N ASP A 37 -0.04 -14.64 -0.45
CA ASP A 37 0.71 -13.81 0.52
C ASP A 37 2.20 -13.70 0.14
N ASN A 38 2.73 -14.73 -0.51
CA ASN A 38 4.06 -14.72 -1.10
C ASN A 38 4.13 -15.64 -2.32
N ARG A 39 5.29 -15.67 -3.00
CA ARG A 39 5.49 -16.43 -4.24
C ARG A 39 5.18 -17.93 -4.10
N ASN A 40 5.42 -18.49 -2.92
CA ASN A 40 5.40 -19.94 -2.69
C ASN A 40 4.17 -20.41 -1.91
N GLN A 41 3.46 -19.50 -1.23
CA GLN A 41 2.25 -19.80 -0.47
C GLN A 41 1.02 -19.43 -1.28
N HIS A 42 0.36 -20.47 -1.79
CA HIS A 42 -0.97 -20.38 -2.35
C HIS A 42 -2.00 -20.57 -1.24
N ILE A 43 -2.88 -19.57 -1.07
CA ILE A 43 -4.01 -19.68 -0.16
C ILE A 43 -5.06 -20.58 -0.85
N GLN A 44 -5.72 -21.45 -0.06
CA GLN A 44 -6.83 -22.25 -0.57
C GLN A 44 -7.90 -21.33 -1.17
N GLN A 45 -8.34 -21.67 -2.38
CA GLN A 45 -9.39 -20.95 -3.09
C GLN A 45 -10.72 -21.46 -2.57
N ASP A 46 -11.34 -20.74 -1.64
CA ASP A 46 -12.75 -20.95 -1.30
C ASP A 46 -13.58 -19.84 -1.93
N GLU A 47 -14.81 -20.15 -2.37
CA GLU A 47 -15.71 -19.17 -2.98
C GLU A 47 -16.08 -18.04 -2.00
N ASP A 48 -15.93 -18.28 -0.69
CA ASP A 48 -16.14 -17.33 0.40
C ASP A 48 -14.87 -16.61 0.89
N THR A 49 -13.69 -16.85 0.28
CA THR A 49 -12.44 -16.15 0.65
C THR A 49 -12.28 -14.81 -0.09
N GLU A 50 -13.26 -13.92 0.08
CA GLU A 50 -13.16 -12.52 -0.35
C GLU A 50 -12.33 -11.73 0.66
N ARG A 51 -11.00 -11.76 0.50
CA ARG A 51 -10.05 -11.07 1.41
C ARG A 51 -9.87 -9.58 1.14
N TRP A 52 -10.56 -9.05 0.13
CA TRP A 52 -10.52 -7.63 -0.18
C TRP A 52 -11.45 -6.91 0.79
N VAL A 53 -10.92 -5.90 1.47
CA VAL A 53 -11.77 -4.90 2.11
C VAL A 53 -12.25 -3.96 1.01
N ASP A 54 -13.56 -3.92 0.80
CA ASP A 54 -14.20 -3.15 -0.25
C ASP A 54 -14.69 -1.79 0.28
N ASN A 55 -14.08 -0.72 -0.21
CA ASN A 55 -14.51 0.67 0.01
C ASN A 55 -15.15 1.25 -1.27
N GLY A 56 -15.96 0.43 -1.96
CA GLY A 56 -16.76 0.80 -3.14
C GLY A 56 -16.15 0.40 -4.48
N LEU A 57 -14.92 -0.14 -4.52
CA LEU A 57 -14.26 -0.53 -5.78
C LEU A 57 -14.51 -2.00 -6.14
N GLY A 58 -14.83 -2.87 -5.17
CA GLY A 58 -15.26 -4.25 -5.35
C GLY A 58 -14.60 -5.25 -4.38
N GLN A 59 -15.30 -6.36 -4.13
CA GLN A 59 -14.90 -7.43 -3.17
C GLN A 59 -14.02 -8.54 -3.77
N HIS A 60 -13.82 -8.54 -5.09
CA HIS A 60 -12.97 -9.53 -5.76
C HIS A 60 -12.25 -8.96 -6.99
N TYR A 61 -11.16 -9.60 -7.42
CA TYR A 61 -10.25 -9.07 -8.44
C TYR A 61 -10.93 -8.69 -9.77
N ARG A 62 -12.00 -9.41 -10.16
CA ARG A 62 -12.77 -9.10 -11.37
C ARG A 62 -13.57 -7.80 -11.25
N ALA A 63 -14.30 -7.60 -10.14
CA ALA A 63 -15.08 -6.39 -9.89
C ALA A 63 -14.16 -5.18 -9.76
N ILE A 64 -13.07 -5.31 -8.99
CA ILE A 64 -12.05 -4.27 -8.86
C ILE A 64 -11.49 -3.88 -10.23
N PHE A 65 -11.13 -4.86 -11.06
CA PHE A 65 -10.64 -4.61 -12.41
C PHE A 65 -11.67 -3.87 -13.29
N GLU A 66 -12.92 -4.33 -13.29
CA GLU A 66 -13.99 -3.73 -14.09
C GLU A 66 -14.29 -2.29 -13.65
N ASN A 67 -14.27 -2.01 -12.36
CA ASN A 67 -14.48 -0.66 -11.85
C ASN A 67 -13.28 0.24 -12.09
N CYS A 68 -12.04 -0.26 -11.99
CA CYS A 68 -10.85 0.48 -12.45
C CYS A 68 -10.94 0.82 -13.94
N ASP A 69 -11.40 -0.11 -14.78
CA ASP A 69 -11.56 0.12 -16.23
C ASP A 69 -12.63 1.19 -16.54
N LYS A 70 -13.75 1.18 -15.82
CA LYS A 70 -14.79 2.22 -15.94
C LYS A 70 -14.31 3.59 -15.47
N LEU A 71 -13.53 3.63 -14.39
CA LEU A 71 -13.11 4.85 -13.69
C LEU A 71 -11.68 5.29 -14.06
N GLN A 72 -11.12 4.75 -15.14
CA GLN A 72 -9.77 5.08 -15.60
C GLN A 72 -9.67 6.53 -16.10
N SER A 73 -8.46 7.07 -16.02
CA SER A 73 -8.11 8.29 -16.76
C SER A 73 -7.43 7.94 -18.08
N LYS A 74 -7.11 8.97 -18.88
CA LYS A 74 -6.36 8.81 -20.14
C LYS A 74 -5.04 8.04 -19.97
N HIS A 75 -4.40 8.12 -18.80
CA HIS A 75 -3.07 7.57 -18.56
C HIS A 75 -3.01 6.53 -17.46
N VAL A 76 -4.01 6.46 -16.58
CA VAL A 76 -4.03 5.56 -15.43
C VAL A 76 -5.27 4.69 -15.50
N LEU A 77 -5.05 3.38 -15.64
CA LEU A 77 -6.09 2.36 -15.48
C LEU A 77 -6.38 2.10 -14.00
N GLY A 78 -5.33 1.98 -13.20
CA GLY A 78 -5.45 1.87 -11.74
C GLY A 78 -4.13 2.17 -11.06
N TRP A 79 -4.22 2.78 -9.89
CA TRP A 79 -3.13 2.91 -8.93
C TRP A 79 -3.04 1.65 -8.07
N THR A 80 -1.82 1.28 -7.72
CA THR A 80 -1.49 0.22 -6.76
C THR A 80 -0.55 0.80 -5.73
N TRP A 81 -1.00 0.92 -4.48
CA TRP A 81 -0.20 1.45 -3.38
C TRP A 81 0.23 0.33 -2.45
N VAL A 82 1.30 0.59 -1.70
CA VAL A 82 1.77 -0.22 -0.57
C VAL A 82 1.85 0.67 0.65
N ILE A 83 1.29 0.21 1.78
CA ILE A 83 1.46 0.81 3.10
C ILE A 83 2.02 -0.28 4.02
N SER A 84 3.25 -0.11 4.49
CA SER A 84 3.98 -1.10 5.30
C SER A 84 4.60 -0.41 6.51
N PRO A 85 3.93 -0.45 7.67
CA PRO A 85 4.53 -0.05 8.95
C PRO A 85 5.82 -0.84 9.20
N ALA A 86 6.78 -0.21 9.90
CA ALA A 86 8.05 -0.87 10.15
C ALA A 86 7.90 -2.06 11.11
N PRO A 87 8.39 -3.26 10.76
CA PRO A 87 8.20 -4.48 11.55
C PRO A 87 8.71 -4.38 12.99
N ASP A 88 9.81 -3.69 13.21
CA ASP A 88 10.42 -3.49 14.54
C ASP A 88 9.57 -2.59 15.44
N LEU A 89 8.84 -1.63 14.89
CA LEU A 89 7.87 -0.83 15.65
C LEU A 89 6.55 -1.58 15.85
N MET A 90 6.11 -2.33 14.84
CA MET A 90 4.92 -3.19 14.98
C MET A 90 5.11 -4.26 16.06
N ALA A 91 6.34 -4.72 16.30
CA ALA A 91 6.65 -5.65 17.39
C ALA A 91 6.34 -5.09 18.79
N LEU A 92 6.30 -3.75 18.94
CA LEU A 92 5.93 -3.09 20.20
C LEU A 92 4.42 -3.11 20.44
N VAL A 93 3.63 -3.19 19.37
CA VAL A 93 2.16 -3.21 19.43
C VAL A 93 1.69 -4.59 19.89
N PRO A 94 0.70 -4.68 20.82
CA PRO A 94 0.09 -5.95 21.21
C PRO A 94 -0.38 -6.74 19.99
N GLU A 95 -0.10 -8.04 19.94
CA GLU A 95 -0.30 -8.87 18.74
C GLU A 95 -1.75 -8.82 18.24
N ASP A 96 -2.71 -8.87 19.16
CA ASP A 96 -4.15 -8.82 18.86
C ASP A 96 -4.58 -7.48 18.22
N ASP A 97 -3.85 -6.39 18.46
CA ASP A 97 -4.17 -5.05 17.94
C ASP A 97 -3.51 -4.75 16.59
N ARG A 98 -2.51 -5.54 16.17
CA ARG A 98 -1.66 -5.19 15.02
C ARG A 98 -2.42 -5.13 13.71
N ARG A 99 -3.33 -6.09 13.47
CA ARG A 99 -4.09 -6.15 12.22
C ARG A 99 -5.05 -4.97 12.09
N ASP A 100 -5.79 -4.70 13.16
CA ASP A 100 -6.73 -3.59 13.24
C ASP A 100 -6.02 -2.25 13.10
N LEU A 101 -4.83 -2.11 13.69
CA LEU A 101 -3.98 -0.95 13.50
C LEU A 101 -3.61 -0.74 12.03
N VAL A 102 -3.15 -1.77 11.31
CA VAL A 102 -2.77 -1.60 9.89
C VAL A 102 -3.97 -1.29 9.00
N VAL A 103 -5.15 -1.83 9.33
CA VAL A 103 -6.43 -1.50 8.67
C VAL A 103 -6.77 -0.03 8.88
N ASP A 104 -6.86 0.44 10.12
CA ASP A 104 -7.17 1.84 10.46
C ASP A 104 -6.15 2.82 9.85
N LEU A 105 -4.86 2.48 9.89
CA LEU A 105 -3.81 3.28 9.23
C LEU A 105 -4.05 3.37 7.71
N THR A 106 -4.36 2.25 7.07
CA THR A 106 -4.57 2.21 5.61
C THR A 106 -5.69 3.14 5.18
N GLU A 107 -6.82 3.08 5.88
CA GLU A 107 -8.00 3.89 5.56
C GLU A 107 -7.74 5.37 5.82
N ARG A 108 -7.22 5.73 7.00
CA ARG A 108 -6.86 7.13 7.34
C ARG A 108 -5.88 7.75 6.34
N ILE A 109 -4.87 7.00 5.94
CA ILE A 109 -3.84 7.48 5.02
C ILE A 109 -4.44 7.72 3.63
N VAL A 110 -5.27 6.80 3.13
CA VAL A 110 -5.94 6.95 1.83
C VAL A 110 -6.87 8.17 1.85
N GLU A 111 -7.73 8.26 2.85
CA GLU A 111 -8.71 9.33 2.98
C GLU A 111 -8.04 10.71 3.09
N GLU A 112 -7.05 10.84 3.97
CA GLU A 112 -6.36 12.11 4.15
C GLU A 112 -5.54 12.49 2.92
N TYR A 113 -4.92 11.54 2.23
CA TYR A 113 -4.15 11.83 1.03
C TYR A 113 -5.00 12.49 -0.06
N TYR A 114 -6.22 11.98 -0.30
CA TYR A 114 -7.11 12.57 -1.31
C TYR A 114 -7.67 13.91 -0.87
N THR A 115 -8.15 14.00 0.37
CA THR A 115 -8.73 15.24 0.91
C THR A 115 -7.70 16.37 1.02
N SER A 116 -6.46 16.06 1.41
CA SER A 116 -5.34 17.02 1.41
C SER A 116 -4.99 17.56 0.03
N ARG A 117 -5.37 16.81 -1.02
CA ARG A 117 -5.20 17.20 -2.43
C ARG A 117 -6.45 17.83 -3.03
N GLY A 118 -7.47 18.08 -2.21
CA GLY A 118 -8.73 18.72 -2.58
C GLY A 118 -9.74 17.79 -3.25
N PHE A 119 -9.46 16.48 -3.36
CA PHE A 119 -10.40 15.49 -3.87
C PHE A 119 -11.34 14.98 -2.77
N GLU A 120 -12.46 14.41 -3.18
CA GLU A 120 -13.19 13.49 -2.31
C GLU A 120 -12.50 12.12 -2.30
N VAL A 121 -12.83 11.29 -1.32
CA VAL A 121 -12.28 9.94 -1.20
C VAL A 121 -12.83 9.10 -2.36
N PRO A 122 -11.98 8.54 -3.25
CA PRO A 122 -12.44 7.68 -4.33
C PRO A 122 -12.84 6.31 -3.78
N GLU A 123 -13.48 5.53 -4.63
CA GLU A 123 -13.64 4.11 -4.40
C GLU A 123 -12.26 3.44 -4.37
N TYR A 124 -12.03 2.59 -3.39
CA TYR A 124 -10.82 1.78 -3.32
C TYR A 124 -11.11 0.40 -2.76
N SER A 125 -10.21 -0.53 -2.99
CA SER A 125 -10.20 -1.81 -2.28
C SER A 125 -8.77 -2.10 -1.84
N TYR A 126 -8.62 -2.77 -0.72
CA TYR A 126 -7.29 -3.18 -0.28
C TYR A 126 -7.29 -4.59 0.29
N VAL A 127 -6.09 -5.14 0.41
CA VAL A 127 -5.85 -6.43 1.02
C VAL A 127 -4.70 -6.33 2.01
N LEU A 128 -4.91 -6.85 3.21
CA LEU A 128 -3.88 -7.00 4.23
C LEU A 128 -3.12 -8.31 4.02
N HIS A 129 -1.81 -8.22 3.87
CA HIS A 129 -0.91 -9.36 3.81
C HIS A 129 -0.16 -9.47 5.12
N ASP A 130 0.06 -10.71 5.53
CA ASP A 130 0.91 -11.05 6.66
C ASP A 130 2.04 -11.94 6.18
N ARG A 131 3.27 -11.48 6.35
CA ARG A 131 4.47 -12.25 6.01
C ARG A 131 5.54 -12.01 7.06
N LEU A 132 6.54 -12.86 7.09
CA LEU A 132 7.75 -12.61 7.88
C LEU A 132 8.76 -11.77 7.07
N THR A 133 9.52 -10.91 7.75
CA THR A 133 10.70 -10.29 7.16
C THR A 133 11.70 -11.36 6.74
N LYS A 134 12.53 -11.04 5.74
CA LYS A 134 13.73 -11.84 5.52
C LYS A 134 14.70 -11.49 6.65
N PRO A 135 15.22 -12.48 7.41
CA PRO A 135 16.22 -12.20 8.42
C PRO A 135 17.46 -11.59 7.73
N GLU A 136 17.92 -10.46 8.25
CA GLU A 136 19.26 -9.95 7.98
C GLU A 136 20.17 -10.57 9.04
N ASP A 137 21.21 -11.30 8.62
CA ASP A 137 22.10 -12.06 9.52
C ASP A 137 21.33 -13.05 10.44
N ASP A 138 21.78 -13.18 11.70
CA ASP A 138 21.18 -14.05 12.74
C ASP A 138 19.98 -13.40 13.46
N SER A 139 19.34 -12.38 12.88
CA SER A 139 18.16 -11.75 13.48
C SER A 139 16.91 -12.62 13.34
N GLU A 140 16.04 -12.59 14.35
CA GLU A 140 14.76 -13.27 14.29
C GLU A 140 13.84 -12.61 13.25
N PRO A 141 13.16 -13.38 12.39
CA PRO A 141 12.16 -12.85 11.46
C PRO A 141 11.04 -12.13 12.22
N LEU A 142 10.71 -10.91 11.78
CA LEU A 142 9.63 -10.11 12.35
C LEU A 142 8.38 -10.21 11.49
N GLN A 143 7.22 -10.08 12.13
CA GLN A 143 5.95 -9.95 11.40
C GLN A 143 5.94 -8.65 10.57
N GLN A 144 5.60 -8.75 9.30
CA GLN A 144 5.51 -7.65 8.34
C GLN A 144 4.09 -7.57 7.76
N LEU A 145 3.19 -6.99 8.55
CA LEU A 145 1.88 -6.58 8.07
C LEU A 145 2.01 -5.42 7.08
N HIS A 146 1.32 -5.53 5.95
CA HIS A 146 1.27 -4.48 4.94
C HIS A 146 0.00 -4.60 4.10
N THR A 147 -0.49 -3.48 3.59
CA THR A 147 -1.63 -3.45 2.68
C THR A 147 -1.22 -3.13 1.26
N HIS A 148 -1.90 -3.79 0.32
CA HIS A 148 -1.93 -3.37 -1.08
C HIS A 148 -3.26 -2.68 -1.35
N VAL A 149 -3.22 -1.39 -1.63
CA VAL A 149 -4.42 -0.60 -1.96
C VAL A 149 -4.53 -0.44 -3.47
N VAL A 150 -5.74 -0.61 -4.00
CA VAL A 150 -6.04 -0.43 -5.42
C VAL A 150 -7.05 0.69 -5.54
N LEU A 151 -6.74 1.65 -6.43
CA LEU A 151 -7.58 2.81 -6.67
C LEU A 151 -7.73 3.05 -8.18
N PRO A 152 -8.85 3.63 -8.65
CA PRO A 152 -9.03 3.98 -10.04
C PRO A 152 -8.15 5.16 -10.48
N GLY A 153 -8.11 5.42 -11.80
CA GLY A 153 -7.33 6.52 -12.37
C GLY A 153 -7.95 7.92 -12.19
N THR A 154 -9.18 7.99 -11.67
CA THR A 154 -9.92 9.23 -11.40
C THR A 154 -10.50 9.22 -9.99
N ALA A 155 -10.69 10.40 -9.40
CA ALA A 155 -11.37 10.57 -8.11
C ALA A 155 -12.45 11.66 -8.23
N PRO A 156 -13.50 11.61 -7.38
CA PRO A 156 -14.48 12.69 -7.33
C PRO A 156 -13.84 14.00 -6.85
N LEU A 157 -14.35 15.11 -7.36
CA LEU A 157 -13.85 16.44 -7.04
C LEU A 157 -15.02 17.41 -6.97
N ALA A 158 -15.15 18.15 -5.87
CA ALA A 158 -16.20 19.15 -5.70
C ALA A 158 -16.33 20.09 -6.92
N GLY A 159 -17.54 20.19 -7.48
CA GLY A 159 -17.82 20.99 -8.68
C GLY A 159 -17.53 20.31 -10.02
N SER A 160 -17.10 19.05 -10.00
CA SER A 160 -16.99 18.16 -11.15
C SER A 160 -17.56 16.79 -10.78
N ASP A 161 -17.83 15.94 -11.77
CA ASP A 161 -18.17 14.54 -11.48
C ASP A 161 -16.92 13.82 -10.97
N ARG A 162 -15.86 13.76 -11.80
CA ARG A 162 -14.56 13.17 -11.43
C ARG A 162 -13.41 13.83 -12.20
N GLN A 163 -12.21 13.78 -11.64
CA GLN A 163 -10.97 14.24 -12.29
C GLN A 163 -9.86 13.19 -12.25
N ALA A 164 -8.96 13.25 -13.24
CA ALA A 164 -7.81 12.37 -13.31
C ALA A 164 -6.81 12.65 -12.18
N VAL A 165 -6.36 11.60 -11.51
CA VAL A 165 -5.42 11.70 -10.38
C VAL A 165 -4.05 11.26 -10.84
N TYR A 166 -3.09 12.17 -10.80
CA TYR A 166 -1.69 11.90 -11.12
C TYR A 166 -0.81 12.10 -9.88
N ASN A 167 -0.04 11.08 -9.54
CA ASN A 167 0.97 11.17 -8.50
C ASN A 167 2.31 11.54 -9.16
N ASN A 168 2.94 12.62 -8.69
CA ASN A 168 4.16 13.17 -9.28
C ASN A 168 5.12 13.59 -8.17
N LYS A 169 6.33 13.04 -8.18
CA LYS A 169 7.39 13.35 -7.22
C LYS A 169 7.83 14.81 -7.27
N GLU A 170 7.90 15.41 -8.45
CA GLU A 170 8.23 16.84 -8.62
C GLU A 170 7.19 17.77 -8.00
N LYS A 171 5.95 17.28 -7.79
CA LYS A 171 4.87 17.99 -7.10
C LYS A 171 4.80 17.64 -5.61
N GLY A 172 5.76 16.89 -5.09
CA GLY A 172 5.82 16.49 -3.68
C GLY A 172 4.74 15.49 -3.27
N HIS A 173 4.10 14.79 -4.21
CA HIS A 173 3.01 13.86 -3.90
C HIS A 173 3.48 12.62 -3.13
N ASP A 174 4.73 12.19 -3.32
CA ASP A 174 5.38 11.13 -2.54
C ASP A 174 5.78 11.61 -1.15
N ALA A 175 6.27 12.85 -1.04
CA ALA A 175 6.57 13.48 0.24
C ALA A 175 5.30 13.63 1.10
N LEU A 176 4.21 14.13 0.51
CA LEU A 176 2.91 14.23 1.17
C LEU A 176 2.40 12.87 1.65
N PHE A 177 2.48 11.83 0.80
CA PHE A 177 2.02 10.49 1.15
C PHE A 177 2.78 9.93 2.37
N ARG A 178 4.11 10.08 2.35
CA ARG A 178 4.98 9.65 3.45
C ARG A 178 4.77 10.47 4.72
N ASP A 179 4.54 11.76 4.61
CA ASP A 179 4.28 12.65 5.75
C ASP A 179 2.98 12.27 6.47
N ILE A 180 1.88 12.16 5.72
CA ILE A 180 0.58 11.69 6.23
C ILE A 180 0.72 10.32 6.89
N ALA A 181 1.38 9.37 6.23
CA ALA A 181 1.57 8.03 6.77
C ALA A 181 2.42 8.02 8.04
N SER A 182 3.52 8.77 8.05
CA SER A 182 4.40 8.86 9.21
C SER A 182 3.67 9.49 10.40
N ARG A 183 2.90 10.55 10.16
CA ARG A 183 2.13 11.23 11.21
C ARG A 183 1.08 10.29 11.81
N HIS A 184 0.24 9.64 11.01
CA HIS A 184 -0.76 8.69 11.51
C HIS A 184 -0.14 7.52 12.27
N PHE A 185 0.97 6.97 11.77
CA PHE A 185 1.62 5.85 12.47
C PHE A 185 2.28 6.30 13.78
N SER A 186 2.91 7.48 13.80
CA SER A 186 3.46 8.09 15.01
C SER A 186 2.39 8.30 16.08
N GLU A 187 1.29 8.94 15.72
CA GLU A 187 0.16 9.19 16.62
C GLU A 187 -0.46 7.88 17.15
N ALA A 188 -0.53 6.85 16.31
CA ALA A 188 -1.02 5.54 16.73
C ALA A 188 -0.07 4.84 17.71
N LEU A 189 1.24 4.90 17.48
CA LEU A 189 2.24 4.36 18.41
C LEU A 189 2.22 5.11 19.74
N ASP A 190 2.14 6.44 19.73
CA ASP A 190 2.03 7.24 20.95
C ASP A 190 0.83 6.82 21.79
N ARG A 191 -0.30 6.52 21.14
CA ARG A 191 -1.53 6.08 21.80
C ARG A 191 -1.44 4.65 22.34
N LEU A 192 -0.85 3.72 21.59
CA LEU A 192 -0.89 2.28 21.89
C LEU A 192 0.25 1.83 22.81
N VAL A 193 1.46 2.38 22.63
CA VAL A 193 2.67 1.91 23.32
C VAL A 193 3.39 3.01 24.11
N GLY A 194 2.93 4.27 24.01
CA GLY A 194 3.51 5.42 24.71
C GLY A 194 4.70 6.05 23.97
N PRO A 195 4.99 7.35 24.18
CA PRO A 195 5.96 8.12 23.38
C PRO A 195 7.43 7.65 23.53
N GLU A 196 7.72 6.72 24.43
CA GLU A 196 9.05 6.15 24.61
C GLU A 196 9.59 5.47 23.34
N TRP A 197 8.71 5.01 22.43
CA TRP A 197 9.13 4.40 21.17
C TRP A 197 9.97 5.35 20.29
N HIS A 198 9.82 6.68 20.44
CA HIS A 198 10.64 7.66 19.72
C HIS A 198 12.14 7.45 19.95
N LYS A 199 12.55 7.09 21.18
CA LYS A 199 13.95 6.84 21.52
C LYS A 199 14.53 5.68 20.72
N LEU A 200 13.73 4.63 20.49
CA LEU A 200 14.14 3.47 19.68
C LEU A 200 14.42 3.87 18.22
N ARG A 201 13.85 4.97 17.72
CA ARG A 201 14.13 5.51 16.39
C ARG A 201 15.25 6.53 16.34
N GLU A 202 15.46 7.28 17.41
CA GLU A 202 16.59 8.22 17.55
C GLU A 202 17.91 7.46 17.78
N GLU A 203 17.88 6.39 18.56
CA GLU A 203 19.04 5.55 18.91
C GLU A 203 19.37 4.50 17.84
N ALA A 204 18.46 4.27 16.88
CA ALA A 204 18.75 3.37 15.77
C ALA A 204 19.93 3.92 14.95
N PRO A 205 21.02 3.13 14.77
CA PRO A 205 22.14 3.58 13.96
C PRO A 205 21.61 4.01 12.59
N THR A 206 22.09 5.16 12.11
CA THR A 206 21.90 5.52 10.70
C THR A 206 22.75 4.56 9.90
N ILE A 207 22.22 3.36 9.68
CA ILE A 207 22.66 2.53 8.58
C ILE A 207 22.38 3.43 7.38
N GLU A 208 23.43 3.82 6.65
CA GLU A 208 23.27 4.25 5.27
C GLU A 208 22.50 3.13 4.61
N GLN A 209 21.17 3.27 4.56
CA GLN A 209 20.40 2.41 3.70
C GLN A 209 21.02 2.71 2.34
N PRO A 210 21.63 1.72 1.65
CA PRO A 210 21.78 1.89 0.21
C PRO A 210 20.42 2.37 -0.26
N GLU A 211 20.39 3.44 -1.08
CA GLU A 211 19.13 3.97 -1.61
C GLU A 211 18.21 2.78 -1.81
N PRO A 212 17.01 2.74 -1.15
CA PRO A 212 16.16 1.58 -1.23
C PRO A 212 16.16 1.25 -2.70
N SER A 213 16.60 0.04 -3.08
CA SER A 213 16.70 -0.32 -4.48
C SER A 213 15.27 -0.28 -4.97
N VAL A 214 14.82 0.90 -5.37
CA VAL A 214 13.46 1.14 -5.80
C VAL A 214 13.40 0.28 -7.02
N PRO A 215 12.48 -0.69 -7.06
CA PRO A 215 12.13 -1.35 -8.29
C PRO A 215 11.80 -0.29 -9.33
N SER A 216 12.76 0.08 -10.18
CA SER A 216 12.52 0.98 -11.30
C SER A 216 11.91 0.13 -12.41
N GLY A 217 10.71 -0.39 -12.18
CA GLY A 217 10.07 -1.28 -13.12
C GLY A 217 8.72 -1.81 -12.66
N ASP A 218 7.89 -2.14 -13.66
CA ASP A 218 6.68 -2.96 -13.55
C ASP A 218 6.97 -4.42 -13.13
N ASN A 219 8.20 -4.72 -12.68
CA ASN A 219 8.64 -6.05 -12.30
C ASN A 219 8.28 -6.33 -10.85
N LEU A 220 7.30 -7.21 -10.66
CA LEU A 220 6.89 -7.68 -9.34
C LEU A 220 8.05 -8.36 -8.58
N ASP A 221 9.02 -8.97 -9.27
CA ASP A 221 10.18 -9.63 -8.63
C ASP A 221 11.08 -8.65 -7.85
N ASP A 222 11.04 -7.36 -8.15
CA ASP A 222 11.87 -6.36 -7.49
C ASP A 222 11.23 -5.90 -6.15
N TRP A 223 9.89 -5.96 -6.06
CA TRP A 223 9.14 -5.80 -4.81
C TRP A 223 9.11 -7.10 -3.98
N PHE A 224 9.35 -8.24 -4.63
CA PHE A 224 9.35 -9.57 -4.05
C PHE A 224 10.65 -10.32 -4.42
N PRO A 225 11.83 -9.89 -3.90
CA PRO A 225 13.09 -10.52 -4.26
C PRO A 225 13.08 -12.00 -3.89
N ARG A 226 13.81 -12.80 -4.67
CA ARG A 226 13.82 -14.27 -4.61
C ARG A 226 14.37 -14.83 -3.31
#